data_AF-A0A1G8DEZ6-F1
#
_entry.id   AF-A0A1G8DEZ6-F1
#
_cell.length_a   1.000
_cell.length_b   1.000
_cell.length_c   1.000
_cell.angle_alpha   90.00
_cell.angle_beta   90.00
_cell.angle_gamma   90.00
#
_symmetry.space_group_name_H-M   'P 1'
#
loop_
_entity.id
_entity.type
_entity.pdbx_description
1 polymer ?
#
loop_
_entity_poly.entity_id
_entity_poly.type
_entity_poly.pdbx_seq_one_letter_code
_entity_poly.pdbx_strand_id
1 'polypeptide(L)'
;MRTANVLNVWHREGVSRDLPARILRLLSLLQTGREWGGGELAERLGVSGRTVRRDVERLRELGYRVDGTTGTAGGYRLASGRDLPPLLLSDDEAVAVAAGLATAADGTVADVAEASVRALAKLRQVLPSRLRGRAGAATSRRVEPYGLVVSHGLWYLVAYDPDRSDWRTFRADRLADPRPTGRRFTPRRPAKAM
;
A
#
# COMPACT_ATOMS: atom_id res chain seq x y z
N MET A 1 -3.87 19.38 1.60
CA MET A 1 -4.64 19.11 2.83
C MET A 1 -3.92 17.99 3.56
N ARG A 2 -3.31 18.30 4.71
CA ARG A 2 -2.25 17.50 5.36
C ARG A 2 -2.81 16.17 5.88
N THR A 3 -2.22 15.06 5.43
CA THR A 3 -2.49 13.70 5.90
C THR A 3 -2.11 13.60 7.37
N ALA A 4 -3.11 13.46 8.24
CA ALA A 4 -2.85 13.05 9.62
C ALA A 4 -2.33 11.61 9.59
N ASN A 5 -1.02 11.49 9.71
CA ASN A 5 -0.30 10.22 9.76
C ASN A 5 -0.89 9.34 10.88
N VAL A 6 -1.28 8.09 10.57
CA VAL A 6 -1.76 7.12 11.57
C VAL A 6 -0.69 6.87 12.65
N LEU A 7 0.59 7.12 12.36
CA LEU A 7 1.68 7.10 13.34
C LEU A 7 1.55 8.18 14.43
N ASN A 8 0.84 9.29 14.17
CA ASN A 8 0.62 10.37 15.14
C ASN A 8 -0.59 10.16 16.05
N VAL A 9 -1.52 9.26 15.70
CA VAL A 9 -2.66 8.94 16.58
C VAL A 9 -2.19 8.29 17.88
N TRP A 10 -1.07 7.58 17.84
CA TRP A 10 -0.48 6.90 19.00
C TRP A 10 0.44 7.80 19.87
N HIS A 11 0.59 9.09 19.54
CA HIS A 11 1.52 9.99 20.25
C HIS A 11 0.87 10.69 21.47
N ARG A 12 -0.45 10.63 21.67
CA ARG A 12 -1.06 11.18 22.89
C ARG A 12 -1.26 10.11 23.95
N GLU A 13 -0.25 10.05 24.83
CA GLU A 13 -0.30 9.58 26.23
C GLU A 13 -0.37 8.04 26.44
N GLY A 14 0.77 7.43 26.78
CA GLY A 14 0.82 6.17 27.56
C GLY A 14 1.44 4.91 26.91
N VAL A 15 1.67 4.87 25.59
CA VAL A 15 1.92 3.59 24.88
C VAL A 15 3.36 3.03 24.98
N SER A 16 4.34 3.79 25.50
CA SER A 16 5.77 3.38 25.55
C SER A 16 6.03 2.06 26.33
N ARG A 17 5.15 1.65 27.25
CA ARG A 17 5.32 0.42 28.05
C ARG A 17 4.63 -0.83 27.49
N ASP A 18 3.70 -0.71 26.55
CA ASP A 18 2.93 -1.86 26.08
C ASP A 18 3.70 -2.68 25.03
N LEU A 19 4.01 -3.93 25.36
CA LEU A 19 4.83 -4.83 24.53
C LEU A 19 4.22 -5.10 23.14
N PRO A 20 2.93 -5.48 23.02
CA PRO A 20 2.24 -5.63 21.74
C PRO A 20 2.38 -4.41 20.81
N ALA A 21 2.07 -3.22 21.32
CA ALA A 21 2.13 -2.00 20.51
C ALA A 21 3.56 -1.71 20.03
N ARG A 22 4.55 -1.94 20.90
CA ARG A 22 5.97 -1.76 20.56
C ARG A 22 6.46 -2.76 19.52
N ILE A 23 6.06 -4.04 19.61
CA ILE A 23 6.41 -5.06 18.63
C ILE A 23 5.83 -4.73 17.24
N LEU A 24 4.56 -4.33 17.18
CA LEU A 24 3.93 -3.94 15.91
C LEU A 24 4.62 -2.73 15.29
N ARG A 25 5.06 -1.77 16.12
CA ARG A 25 5.78 -0.60 15.64
C ARG A 25 7.21 -0.91 15.20
N LEU A 26 7.90 -1.82 15.88
CA LEU A 26 9.19 -2.34 15.42
C LEU A 26 9.02 -3.04 14.06
N LEU A 27 8.00 -3.89 13.93
CA LEU A 27 7.70 -4.58 12.67
C LEU A 27 7.40 -3.58 11.54
N SER A 28 6.62 -2.53 11.80
CA SER A 28 6.32 -1.48 10.80
C SER A 28 7.58 -0.77 10.29
N LEU A 29 8.54 -0.50 11.18
CA LEU A 29 9.80 0.12 10.80
C LEU A 29 10.61 -0.82 9.91
N LEU A 30 10.75 -2.08 10.29
CA LEU A 30 11.51 -3.07 9.53
C LEU A 30 10.88 -3.38 8.15
N GLN A 31 9.57 -3.21 7.99
CA GLN A 31 8.85 -3.40 6.72
C GLN A 31 9.11 -2.31 5.68
N THR A 32 9.76 -1.19 6.04
CA THR A 32 10.12 -0.13 5.08
C THR A 32 11.23 -0.52 4.10
N GLY A 33 11.84 -1.70 4.25
CA GLY A 33 12.84 -2.25 3.33
C GLY A 33 14.26 -1.71 3.49
N ARG A 34 14.47 -0.66 4.31
CA ARG A 34 15.81 -0.16 4.65
C ARG A 34 16.42 -0.92 5.82
N GLU A 35 17.74 -0.87 5.94
CA GLU A 35 18.45 -1.31 7.15
C GLU A 35 18.35 -0.24 8.25
N TRP A 36 18.14 -0.70 9.49
CA TRP A 36 17.95 0.15 10.65
C TRP A 36 19.01 -0.07 11.71
N GLY A 37 19.77 0.97 12.07
CA GLY A 37 20.71 0.89 13.20
C GLY A 37 19.98 0.67 14.53
N GLY A 38 20.54 -0.14 15.42
CA GLY A 38 19.94 -0.42 16.73
C GLY A 38 19.68 0.83 17.58
N GLY A 39 20.55 1.83 17.48
CA GLY A 39 20.38 3.15 18.13
C GLY A 39 19.23 3.97 17.53
N GLU A 40 19.11 4.00 16.21
CA GLU A 40 18.00 4.70 15.51
C GLU A 40 16.64 4.07 15.87
N LEU A 41 16.56 2.74 15.94
CA LEU A 41 15.35 2.04 16.39
C LEU A 41 15.03 2.36 17.85
N ALA A 42 16.04 2.39 18.72
CA ALA A 42 15.88 2.70 20.14
C ALA A 42 15.30 4.11 20.34
N GLU A 43 15.82 5.09 19.63
CA GLU A 43 15.32 6.47 19.64
C GLU A 43 13.86 6.55 19.15
N ARG A 44 13.55 5.95 18.00
CA ARG A 44 12.20 5.99 17.41
C ARG A 44 11.14 5.24 18.21
N LEU A 45 11.54 4.18 18.91
CA LEU A 45 10.66 3.40 19.77
C LEU A 45 10.61 3.94 21.21
N GLY A 46 11.49 4.90 21.56
CA GLY A 46 11.59 5.46 22.91
C GLY A 46 12.03 4.44 23.96
N VAL A 47 12.92 3.51 23.60
CA VAL A 47 13.42 2.44 24.49
C VAL A 47 14.93 2.28 24.41
N SER A 48 15.52 1.45 25.28
CA SER A 48 16.97 1.17 25.22
C SER A 48 17.34 0.22 24.08
N GLY A 49 18.59 0.26 23.60
CA GLY A 49 19.10 -0.70 22.62
C GLY A 49 19.02 -2.16 23.08
N ARG A 50 19.14 -2.42 24.39
CA ARG A 50 18.92 -3.76 24.98
C ARG A 50 17.47 -4.23 24.81
N THR A 51 16.50 -3.32 24.91
CA THR A 51 15.08 -3.62 24.69
C THR A 51 14.81 -3.91 23.23
N VAL A 52 15.39 -3.12 22.30
CA VAL A 52 15.28 -3.38 20.85
C VAL A 52 15.80 -4.78 20.52
N ARG A 53 16.99 -5.14 21.01
CA ARG A 53 17.56 -6.47 20.79
C ARG A 53 16.62 -7.58 21.30
N ARG A 54 16.04 -7.40 22.50
CA ARG A 54 15.07 -8.36 23.06
C ARG A 54 13.79 -8.46 22.24
N ASP A 55 13.28 -7.35 21.72
CA ASP A 55 12.07 -7.36 20.88
C ASP A 55 12.33 -7.95 19.49
N VAL A 56 13.55 -7.79 18.95
CA VAL A 56 13.98 -8.47 17.72
C VAL A 56 14.06 -9.98 17.93
N GLU A 57 14.61 -10.47 19.04
CA GLU A 57 14.61 -11.91 19.31
C GLU A 57 13.19 -12.45 19.47
N ARG A 58 12.28 -11.71 20.10
CA ARG A 58 10.86 -12.10 20.15
C ARG A 58 10.22 -12.20 18.76
N LEU A 59 10.53 -11.28 17.86
CA LEU A 59 10.07 -11.38 16.46
C LEU A 59 10.61 -12.66 15.80
N ARG A 60 11.88 -13.01 16.04
CA ARG A 60 12.47 -14.25 15.52
C ARG A 60 11.81 -15.50 16.09
N GLU A 61 11.51 -15.51 17.39
CA GLU A 61 10.76 -16.59 18.06
C GLU A 61 9.34 -16.75 17.46
N LEU A 62 8.71 -15.66 17.04
CA LEU A 62 7.41 -15.66 16.34
C LEU A 62 7.50 -16.06 14.85
N GLY A 63 8.69 -16.44 14.36
CA GLY A 63 8.91 -16.89 12.99
C GLY A 63 9.24 -15.78 11.99
N TYR A 64 9.39 -14.52 12.43
CA TYR A 64 9.83 -13.44 11.55
C TYR A 64 11.34 -13.50 11.35
N ARG A 65 11.79 -13.59 10.10
CA ARG A 65 13.22 -13.55 9.78
C ARG A 65 13.72 -12.11 9.83
N VAL A 66 14.36 -11.72 10.93
CA VAL A 66 15.03 -10.43 11.08
C VAL A 66 16.54 -10.63 10.97
N ASP A 67 17.14 -10.12 9.91
CA ASP A 67 18.60 -10.11 9.75
C ASP A 67 19.20 -9.05 10.66
N GLY A 68 20.39 -9.33 11.20
CA GLY A 68 21.16 -8.37 11.98
C GLY A 68 22.63 -8.48 11.59
N THR A 69 23.20 -7.39 11.05
CA THR A 69 24.65 -7.28 10.84
C THR A 69 25.29 -6.65 12.06
N THR A 70 26.44 -7.17 12.49
CA THR A 70 27.20 -6.66 13.64
C THR A 70 28.22 -5.60 13.17
N GLY A 71 28.46 -4.56 13.97
CA GLY A 71 29.47 -3.53 13.71
C GLY A 71 28.94 -2.10 13.76
N THR A 72 29.80 -1.10 13.51
CA THR A 72 29.46 0.34 13.51
C THR A 72 28.50 0.76 12.40
N ALA A 73 28.40 -0.03 11.33
CA ALA A 73 27.40 0.11 10.26
C ALA A 73 26.31 -0.99 10.31
N GLY A 74 26.28 -1.79 11.38
CA GLY A 74 25.36 -2.91 11.51
C GLY A 74 23.92 -2.49 11.74
N GLY A 75 22.97 -3.20 11.12
CA GLY A 75 21.55 -2.84 11.16
C GLY A 75 20.62 -4.05 11.14
N TYR A 76 19.37 -3.81 11.50
CA TYR A 76 18.27 -4.75 11.43
C TYR A 76 17.44 -4.52 10.17
N ARG A 77 17.05 -5.61 9.50
CA ARG A 77 16.10 -5.59 8.37
C ARG A 77 15.23 -6.82 8.41
N LEU A 78 13.99 -6.70 7.97
CA LEU A 78 13.13 -7.86 7.75
C LEU A 78 13.55 -8.58 6.46
N ALA A 79 13.92 -9.85 6.58
CA ALA A 79 14.20 -10.72 5.45
C ALA A 79 12.92 -11.37 4.94
N SER A 80 12.87 -11.66 3.64
CA SER A 80 11.74 -12.36 3.01
C SER A 80 11.57 -13.76 3.61
N GLY A 81 10.53 -13.95 4.41
CA GLY A 81 10.12 -15.21 5.07
C GLY A 81 9.47 -16.23 4.12
N ARG A 82 9.05 -17.38 4.66
CA ARG A 82 8.19 -18.35 3.93
C ARG A 82 6.73 -17.88 3.94
N ASP A 83 6.30 -17.28 5.06
CA ASP A 83 4.99 -16.68 5.25
C ASP A 83 5.09 -15.16 5.26
N LEU A 84 4.03 -14.50 4.77
CA LEU A 84 3.92 -13.06 4.78
C LEU A 84 3.60 -12.58 6.21
N PRO A 85 4.37 -11.66 6.79
CA PRO A 85 4.03 -11.05 8.07
C PRO A 85 2.72 -10.25 7.96
N PRO A 86 2.04 -9.93 9.09
CA PRO A 86 1.00 -8.91 9.11
C PRO A 86 1.53 -7.61 8.50
N LEU A 87 0.95 -7.21 7.36
CA LEU A 87 1.34 -6.01 6.65
C LEU A 87 0.61 -4.81 7.23
N LEU A 88 1.36 -3.79 7.63
CA LEU A 88 0.80 -2.50 7.99
C LEU A 88 0.74 -1.65 6.74
N LEU A 89 -0.44 -1.60 6.12
CA LEU A 89 -0.70 -0.81 4.92
C LEU A 89 -1.15 0.61 5.31
N SER A 90 -0.56 1.61 4.67
CA SER A 90 -1.13 2.95 4.63
C SER A 90 -2.47 2.96 3.87
N ASP A 91 -3.20 4.06 3.99
CA ASP A 91 -4.49 4.21 3.32
C ASP A 91 -4.38 4.04 1.79
N ASP A 92 -3.35 4.63 1.19
CA ASP A 92 -3.14 4.59 -0.25
C ASP A 92 -2.67 3.20 -0.71
N GLU A 93 -1.80 2.55 0.06
CA GLU A 93 -1.38 1.16 -0.20
C GLU A 93 -2.56 0.19 -0.09
N ALA A 94 -3.41 0.35 0.93
CA ALA A 94 -4.59 -0.50 1.11
C ALA A 94 -5.58 -0.36 -0.05
N VAL A 95 -5.78 0.86 -0.56
CA VAL A 95 -6.61 1.11 -1.75
C VAL A 95 -5.97 0.50 -3.00
N ALA A 96 -4.65 0.66 -3.18
CA ALA A 96 -3.93 0.09 -4.33
C ALA A 96 -3.99 -1.45 -4.35
N VAL A 97 -3.76 -2.10 -3.20
CA VAL A 97 -3.87 -3.55 -3.05
C VAL A 97 -5.29 -4.02 -3.36
N ALA A 98 -6.32 -3.33 -2.82
CA ALA A 98 -7.70 -3.67 -3.12
C ALA A 98 -8.04 -3.57 -4.62
N ALA A 99 -7.56 -2.52 -5.29
CA ALA A 99 -7.76 -2.32 -6.73
C ALA A 99 -7.07 -3.41 -7.57
N GLY A 100 -5.84 -3.76 -7.21
CA GLY A 100 -5.08 -4.83 -7.87
C GLY A 100 -5.76 -6.19 -7.71
N LEU A 101 -6.22 -6.52 -6.50
CA LEU A 101 -6.96 -7.75 -6.23
C LEU A 101 -8.29 -7.81 -6.97
N ALA A 102 -9.05 -6.71 -7.04
CA ALA A 102 -10.28 -6.65 -7.81
C ALA A 102 -10.02 -6.89 -9.31
N THR A 103 -8.95 -6.33 -9.85
CA THR A 103 -8.55 -6.52 -11.25
C THR A 103 -8.14 -7.96 -11.54
N ALA A 104 -7.37 -8.58 -10.63
CA ALA A 104 -6.93 -9.95 -10.77
C ALA A 104 -8.08 -10.96 -10.61
N ALA A 105 -9.10 -10.63 -9.80
CA ALA A 105 -10.33 -11.42 -9.67
C ALA A 105 -11.14 -11.49 -10.97
N ASP A 106 -11.09 -10.44 -11.80
CA ASP A 106 -11.74 -10.39 -13.12
C ASP A 106 -10.83 -10.97 -14.25
N GLY A 107 -9.64 -11.46 -13.90
CA GLY A 107 -8.65 -11.98 -14.84
C GLY A 107 -8.96 -13.38 -15.39
N THR A 108 -8.23 -13.79 -16.42
CA THR A 108 -8.47 -15.07 -17.12
C THR A 108 -7.73 -16.28 -16.52
N VAL A 109 -6.84 -16.06 -15.54
CA VAL A 109 -6.08 -17.14 -14.88
C VAL A 109 -6.86 -17.59 -13.65
N ALA A 110 -7.55 -18.73 -13.74
CA ALA A 110 -8.52 -19.20 -12.74
C ALA A 110 -7.95 -19.25 -11.30
N ASP A 111 -6.76 -19.82 -11.11
CA ASP A 111 -6.14 -19.94 -9.78
C ASP A 111 -5.84 -18.57 -9.14
N VAL A 112 -5.40 -17.60 -9.96
CA VAL A 112 -5.10 -16.24 -9.52
C VAL A 112 -6.38 -15.48 -9.21
N ALA A 113 -7.42 -15.67 -10.02
CA ALA A 113 -8.72 -15.05 -9.80
C ALA A 113 -9.33 -15.49 -8.46
N GLU A 114 -9.34 -16.79 -8.19
CA GLU A 114 -9.89 -17.34 -6.95
C GLU A 114 -9.11 -16.87 -5.70
N ALA A 115 -7.77 -16.90 -5.77
CA ALA A 115 -6.91 -16.38 -4.71
C ALA A 115 -7.16 -14.89 -4.47
N SER A 116 -7.38 -14.12 -5.53
CA SER A 116 -7.63 -12.68 -5.46
C SER A 116 -8.97 -12.35 -4.81
N VAL A 117 -10.04 -13.11 -5.12
CA VAL A 117 -11.35 -12.99 -4.45
C VAL A 117 -11.20 -13.23 -2.95
N ARG A 118 -10.50 -14.30 -2.56
CA ARG A 118 -10.27 -14.63 -1.13
C ARG A 118 -9.45 -13.56 -0.43
N ALA A 119 -8.39 -13.07 -1.05
CA ALA A 119 -7.57 -11.99 -0.50
C ALA A 119 -8.35 -10.67 -0.35
N LEU A 120 -9.17 -10.31 -1.35
CA LEU A 120 -10.01 -9.12 -1.30
C LEU A 120 -11.07 -9.20 -0.19
N ALA A 121 -11.66 -10.38 0.02
CA ALA A 121 -12.60 -10.61 1.11
C ALA A 121 -11.93 -10.41 2.48
N LYS A 122 -10.74 -11.00 2.70
CA LYS A 122 -9.96 -10.81 3.93
C LYS A 122 -9.61 -9.34 4.16
N LEU A 123 -9.19 -8.63 3.12
CA LEU A 123 -8.87 -7.20 3.21
C LEU A 123 -10.11 -6.35 3.57
N ARG A 124 -11.25 -6.61 2.92
CA ARG A 124 -12.52 -5.88 3.19
C ARG A 124 -13.00 -6.03 4.64
N GLN A 125 -12.76 -7.18 5.27
CA GLN A 125 -13.13 -7.40 6.67
C GLN A 125 -12.38 -6.47 7.62
N VAL A 126 -11.10 -6.18 7.34
CA VAL A 126 -10.25 -5.35 8.19
C VAL A 126 -10.18 -3.88 7.76
N LEU A 127 -10.68 -3.53 6.57
CA LEU A 127 -10.69 -2.16 6.08
C LEU A 127 -11.59 -1.24 6.94
N PRO A 128 -11.07 -0.10 7.42
CA PRO A 128 -11.86 0.95 8.05
C PRO A 128 -13.01 1.40 7.15
N SER A 129 -14.16 1.74 7.73
CA SER A 129 -15.37 2.18 7.00
C SER A 129 -15.09 3.27 5.97
N ARG A 130 -14.26 4.25 6.31
CA ARG A 130 -13.82 5.35 5.43
C ARG A 130 -13.08 4.90 4.16
N LEU A 131 -12.41 3.74 4.19
CA LEU A 131 -11.67 3.20 3.04
C LEU A 131 -12.50 2.20 2.22
N ARG A 132 -13.58 1.62 2.76
CA ARG A 132 -14.41 0.64 2.04
C ARG A 132 -14.98 1.20 0.74
N GLY A 133 -15.46 2.45 0.75
CA GLY A 133 -15.97 3.12 -0.45
C GLY A 133 -14.89 3.39 -1.49
N ARG A 134 -13.69 3.82 -1.08
CA ARG A 134 -12.55 4.06 -1.97
C ARG A 134 -12.01 2.76 -2.57
N ALA A 135 -11.85 1.72 -1.74
CA ALA A 135 -11.39 0.41 -2.17
C ALA A 135 -12.39 -0.31 -3.08
N GLY A 136 -13.71 -0.13 -2.86
CA GLY A 136 -14.75 -0.67 -3.74
C GLY A 136 -14.87 0.06 -5.07
N ALA A 137 -14.49 1.34 -5.13
CA ALA A 137 -14.50 2.14 -6.35
C ALA A 137 -13.18 2.07 -7.14
N ALA A 138 -12.11 1.55 -6.54
CA ALA A 138 -10.81 1.46 -7.17
C ALA A 138 -10.80 0.29 -8.17
N THR A 139 -10.75 0.63 -9.46
CA THR A 139 -10.73 -0.33 -10.58
C THR A 139 -9.50 -0.10 -11.43
N SER A 140 -8.81 -1.17 -11.85
CA SER A 140 -7.90 -1.03 -12.99
C SER A 140 -8.72 -0.95 -14.26
N ARG A 141 -8.34 -0.02 -15.15
CA ARG A 141 -8.96 0.11 -16.46
C ARG A 141 -7.89 0.33 -17.49
N ARG A 142 -7.99 -0.41 -18.59
CA ARG A 142 -7.25 -0.06 -19.80
C ARG A 142 -7.94 1.14 -20.40
N VAL A 143 -7.16 2.16 -20.74
CA VAL A 143 -7.67 3.35 -21.41
C VAL A 143 -6.68 3.77 -22.50
N GLU A 144 -7.20 4.36 -23.56
CA GLU A 144 -6.41 5.01 -24.60
C GLU A 144 -6.42 6.52 -24.33
N PRO A 145 -5.34 7.08 -23.76
CA PRO A 145 -5.33 8.47 -23.32
C PRO A 145 -5.40 9.42 -24.51
N TYR A 146 -6.35 10.35 -24.48
CA TYR A 146 -6.46 11.41 -25.49
C TYR A 146 -5.74 12.69 -25.02
N GLY A 147 -6.04 13.15 -23.81
CA GLY A 147 -5.43 14.35 -23.27
C GLY A 147 -5.91 14.68 -21.86
N LEU A 148 -5.19 15.60 -21.23
CA LEU A 148 -5.57 16.19 -19.96
C LEU A 148 -6.39 17.46 -20.22
N VAL A 149 -7.53 17.58 -19.53
CA VAL A 149 -8.39 18.77 -19.56
C VAL A 149 -8.57 19.31 -18.15
N VAL A 150 -8.68 20.62 -18.02
CA VAL A 150 -8.99 21.27 -16.75
C VAL A 150 -10.48 21.59 -16.72
N SER A 151 -11.17 21.15 -15.68
CA SER A 151 -12.57 21.50 -15.43
C SER A 151 -12.77 21.72 -13.94
N HIS A 152 -13.44 22.83 -13.58
CA HIS A 152 -13.71 23.21 -12.18
C HIS A 152 -12.46 23.21 -11.27
N GLY A 153 -11.31 23.63 -11.81
CA GLY A 153 -10.04 23.69 -11.08
C GLY A 153 -9.35 22.34 -10.85
N LEU A 154 -9.84 21.27 -11.47
CA LEU A 154 -9.28 19.92 -11.37
C LEU A 154 -8.83 19.40 -12.72
N TRP A 155 -7.78 18.59 -12.72
CA TRP A 155 -7.27 17.92 -13.91
C TRP A 155 -8.00 16.59 -14.14
N TYR A 156 -8.48 16.39 -15.37
CA TYR A 156 -9.13 15.16 -15.82
C TYR A 156 -8.38 14.60 -17.03
N LEU A 157 -8.10 13.31 -17.02
CA LEU A 157 -7.73 12.54 -18.20
C LEU A 157 -8.98 12.18 -18.98
N VAL A 158 -9.10 12.68 -20.21
CA VAL A 158 -10.05 12.19 -21.19
C VAL A 158 -9.40 11.00 -21.88
N ALA A 159 -10.08 9.85 -21.86
CA ALA A 159 -9.59 8.65 -22.50
C ALA A 159 -10.73 7.79 -23.01
N TYR A 160 -10.45 7.05 -24.07
CA TYR A 160 -11.37 6.03 -24.56
C TYR A 160 -11.14 4.74 -23.78
N ASP A 161 -12.21 4.13 -23.27
CA ASP A 161 -12.17 2.85 -22.55
C ASP A 161 -12.49 1.73 -23.57
N PRO A 162 -11.49 1.02 -24.12
CA PRO A 162 -11.71 -0.02 -25.13
C PRO A 162 -12.47 -1.24 -24.60
N ASP A 163 -12.51 -1.47 -23.29
CA ASP A 163 -13.31 -2.56 -22.72
C ASP A 163 -14.81 -2.19 -22.67
N ARG A 164 -15.13 -0.89 -22.67
CA ARG A 164 -16.49 -0.35 -22.62
C ARG A 164 -16.96 0.30 -23.91
N SER A 165 -16.08 0.41 -24.91
CA SER A 165 -16.32 1.06 -26.20
C SER A 165 -16.91 2.47 -26.08
N ASP A 166 -16.42 3.25 -25.11
CA ASP A 166 -16.97 4.58 -24.81
C ASP A 166 -15.90 5.55 -24.27
N TRP A 167 -16.18 6.85 -24.38
CA TRP A 167 -15.36 7.93 -23.83
C TRP A 167 -15.60 8.08 -22.33
N ARG A 168 -14.51 8.26 -21.56
CA ARG A 168 -14.58 8.48 -20.12
C ARG A 168 -13.59 9.54 -19.65
N THR A 169 -13.99 10.26 -18.62
CA THR A 169 -13.13 11.19 -17.87
C THR A 169 -12.71 10.59 -16.54
N PHE A 170 -11.42 10.66 -16.27
CA PHE A 170 -10.81 10.20 -15.03
C PHE A 170 -10.14 11.36 -14.34
N ARG A 171 -10.46 11.58 -13.07
CA ARG A 171 -9.75 12.57 -12.25
C ARG A 171 -8.27 12.18 -12.15
N ALA A 172 -7.38 13.04 -12.64
CA ALA A 172 -5.95 12.75 -12.70
C ALA A 172 -5.36 12.53 -11.30
N ASP A 173 -5.86 13.25 -10.30
CA ASP A 173 -5.45 13.12 -8.89
C ASP A 173 -5.87 11.80 -8.23
N ARG A 174 -6.70 10.98 -8.90
CA ARG A 174 -7.17 9.67 -8.41
C ARG A 174 -6.57 8.49 -9.18
N LEU A 175 -5.75 8.75 -10.20
CA LEU A 175 -5.08 7.69 -10.95
C LEU A 175 -3.89 7.19 -10.11
N ALA A 176 -3.98 5.94 -9.65
CA ALA A 176 -2.90 5.27 -8.96
C ALA A 176 -2.09 4.44 -9.96
N ASP A 177 -0.77 4.70 -10.04
CA ASP A 177 0.22 3.95 -10.85
C ASP A 177 -0.17 3.75 -12.34
N PRO A 178 -0.29 4.83 -13.15
CA PRO A 178 -0.56 4.69 -14.57
C PRO A 178 0.59 3.98 -15.29
N ARG A 179 0.36 2.73 -15.70
CA ARG A 179 1.36 1.92 -16.42
C ARG A 179 1.16 1.98 -17.94
N PRO A 180 2.20 2.31 -18.73
CA PRO A 180 2.17 2.13 -20.17
C PRO A 180 1.97 0.65 -20.51
N THR A 181 1.00 0.34 -21.37
CA THR A 181 0.72 -1.05 -21.79
C THR A 181 1.58 -1.51 -22.97
N GLY A 182 2.42 -0.62 -23.53
CA GLY A 182 3.22 -0.88 -24.74
C GLY A 182 2.41 -0.98 -26.03
N ARG A 183 1.07 -1.01 -25.96
CA ARG A 183 0.19 -1.04 -27.12
C ARG A 183 0.11 0.34 -27.77
N ARG A 184 0.36 0.39 -29.07
CA ARG A 184 0.06 1.56 -29.90
C ARG A 184 -1.42 1.59 -30.23
N PHE A 185 -1.99 2.78 -30.30
CA PHE A 185 -3.34 3.02 -30.77
C PHE A 185 -3.35 4.28 -31.64
N THR A 186 -4.33 4.39 -32.53
CA THR A 186 -4.55 5.61 -33.32
C THR A 186 -5.41 6.55 -32.48
N PRO A 187 -4.97 7.79 -32.19
CA PRO A 187 -5.76 8.74 -31.41
C PRO A 187 -7.15 8.92 -32.01
N ARG A 188 -8.18 8.55 -31.25
CA ARG A 188 -9.59 8.78 -31.62
C ARG A 188 -9.96 10.21 -31.26
N ARG A 189 -10.85 10.85 -32.04
CA ARG A 189 -11.41 12.15 -31.66
C ARG A 189 -12.59 11.94 -30.70
N PRO A 190 -12.64 12.63 -29.54
CA PRO A 190 -13.84 12.65 -28.74
C PRO A 190 -14.99 13.24 -29.54
N ALA A 191 -16.18 12.63 -29.41
CA ALA A 191 -17.40 13.21 -29.95
C ALA A 191 -17.59 14.58 -29.28
N LYS A 192 -17.89 15.63 -30.08
CA LYS A 192 -17.94 17.01 -29.59
C LYS A 192 -18.88 17.15 -28.37
N ALA A 193 -18.43 18.01 -27.44
CA ALA A 193 -18.98 18.38 -26.13
C ALA A 193 -18.56 17.46 -24.97
N MET A 194 -17.37 17.74 -24.42
CA MET A 194 -16.96 17.42 -23.05
C MET A 194 -16.42 18.68 -22.40
#